data_AF-A0A453J9C5-F1
#
_entry.id   AF-A0A453J9C5-F1
#
_cell.length_a   1.000
_cell.length_b   1.000
_cell.length_c   1.000
_cell.angle_alpha   90.00
_cell.angle_beta   90.00
_cell.angle_gamma   90.00
#
_symmetry.space_group_name_H-M   'P 1'
#
loop_
_entity.id
_entity.type
_entity.pdbx_description
1 polymer ?
#
loop_
_entity_poly.entity_id
_entity_poly.type
_entity_poly.pdbx_seq_one_letter_code
_entity_poly.pdbx_strand_id
1 'polypeptide(L)'
;LDVDCIQGLSLWRESASVINDELFKGYRQQRESGGGKANEFAAGYDFLSTNTDSLDISIWFNSTYNNNTGVFEMALLRVPRLVNMVSDAYIKFLRGSGAEMLLEYVKDMPKVGSELKLDLSSLLGALFFTWIIELLFPVILTYLVYEKQ
;
A
#
# COMPACT_ATOMS: atom_id res chain seq x y z
N LEU A 1 15.53 -3.34 10.52
CA LEU A 1 14.09 -3.60 10.30
C LEU A 1 13.92 -5.09 10.46
N ASP A 2 13.48 -5.51 11.64
CA ASP A 2 13.11 -6.90 11.88
C ASP A 2 11.71 -7.08 11.28
N VAL A 3 11.59 -7.96 10.29
CA VAL A 3 10.32 -8.23 9.61
C VAL A 3 9.80 -9.52 10.17
N ASP A 4 8.76 -9.45 11.01
CA ASP A 4 8.10 -10.65 11.52
C ASP A 4 7.46 -11.41 10.34
N CYS A 5 8.04 -12.55 9.99
CA CYS A 5 7.47 -13.47 9.02
C CYS A 5 6.23 -14.13 9.62
N ILE A 6 5.06 -13.79 9.08
CA ILE A 6 3.81 -14.47 9.44
C ILE A 6 3.72 -15.75 8.59
N GLN A 7 3.43 -16.89 9.24
CA GLN A 7 3.21 -18.15 8.54
C GLN A 7 1.94 -18.06 7.69
N GLY A 8 2.09 -18.15 6.37
CA GLY A 8 0.97 -18.27 5.45
C GLY A 8 0.29 -19.64 5.58
N LEU A 9 -1.02 -19.65 5.79
CA LEU A 9 -1.85 -20.85 5.76
C LEU A 9 -2.50 -20.96 4.38
N SER A 10 -2.24 -22.05 3.66
CA SER A 10 -2.97 -22.38 2.44
C SER A 10 -4.25 -23.13 2.79
N LEU A 11 -5.39 -22.59 2.38
CA LEU A 11 -6.70 -23.19 2.62
C LEU A 11 -7.37 -23.48 1.28
N TRP A 12 -7.83 -24.72 1.12
CA TRP A 12 -8.62 -25.14 -0.05
C TRP A 12 -10.10 -24.81 0.16
N ARG A 13 -10.78 -24.41 -0.91
CA ARG A 13 -12.23 -24.16 -0.96
C ARG A 13 -12.80 -24.77 -2.22
N GLU A 14 -14.04 -25.25 -2.12
CA GLU A 14 -14.70 -25.99 -3.20
C GLU A 14 -15.25 -25.09 -4.31
N SER A 15 -15.54 -23.81 -4.02
CA SER A 15 -16.10 -22.91 -5.02
C SER A 15 -15.64 -21.45 -4.84
N ALA A 16 -15.63 -20.73 -5.96
CA ALA A 16 -15.37 -19.29 -5.98
C ALA A 16 -16.37 -18.49 -5.13
N SER A 17 -17.61 -18.98 -4.98
CA SER A 17 -18.62 -18.31 -4.14
C SER A 17 -18.24 -18.28 -2.66
N VAL A 18 -17.67 -19.38 -2.15
CA VAL A 18 -17.19 -19.48 -0.76
C VAL A 18 -15.96 -18.61 -0.55
N ILE A 19 -15.04 -18.62 -1.51
CA ILE A 19 -13.85 -17.75 -1.49
C ILE A 19 -14.27 -16.28 -1.44
N ASN A 20 -15.24 -15.89 -2.27
CA ASN A 20 -15.74 -14.52 -2.31
C ASN A 20 -16.42 -14.13 -0.99
N ASP A 21 -17.25 -14.99 -0.39
CA ASP A 21 -17.87 -14.74 0.91
C ASP A 21 -16.84 -14.58 2.03
N GLU A 22 -15.81 -15.43 2.05
CA GLU A 22 -14.71 -15.35 3.03
C GLU A 22 -13.86 -14.10 2.87
N LEU A 23 -13.49 -13.74 1.63
CA LEU A 23 -12.77 -12.50 1.34
C LEU A 23 -13.62 -11.26 1.69
N PHE A 24 -14.92 -11.31 1.41
CA PHE A 24 -15.84 -10.20 1.66
C PHE A 24 -15.97 -9.90 3.16
N LYS A 25 -15.97 -10.93 4.02
CA LYS A 25 -15.95 -10.77 5.49
C LYS A 25 -14.73 -9.99 6.00
N GLY A 26 -13.64 -9.96 5.24
CA GLY A 26 -12.44 -9.18 5.54
C GLY A 26 -12.57 -7.67 5.25
N TYR A 27 -13.65 -7.20 4.59
CA TYR A 27 -13.80 -5.78 4.28
C TYR A 27 -14.07 -4.93 5.53
N ARG A 28 -13.40 -3.78 5.62
CA ARG A 28 -13.55 -2.87 6.79
C ARG A 28 -14.99 -2.39 6.99
N GLN A 29 -15.74 -2.18 5.91
CA GLN A 29 -17.15 -1.76 5.96
C GLN A 29 -18.02 -2.77 6.70
N GLN A 30 -17.75 -4.06 6.53
CA GLN A 30 -18.45 -5.13 7.24
C GLN A 30 -18.07 -5.17 8.72
N ARG A 31 -16.82 -4.82 9.05
CA ARG A 31 -16.32 -4.74 10.43
C ARG A 31 -17.00 -3.63 11.23
N GLU A 32 -17.25 -2.48 10.62
CA GLU A 32 -17.88 -1.31 11.25
C GLU A 32 -19.33 -1.57 11.68
N SER A 33 -20.03 -2.54 11.08
CA SER A 33 -21.41 -2.91 11.44
C SER A 33 -21.54 -4.00 12.52
N GLY A 34 -20.45 -4.64 12.97
CA GLY A 34 -20.59 -5.87 13.77
C GLY A 34 -19.38 -6.41 14.54
N GLY A 35 -18.35 -5.60 14.82
CA GLY A 35 -17.47 -5.78 16.00
C GLY A 35 -16.65 -7.07 16.14
N GLY A 36 -16.33 -7.78 15.05
CA GLY A 36 -15.46 -8.97 15.08
C GLY A 36 -13.99 -8.70 14.77
N LYS A 37 -13.08 -9.60 15.18
CA LYS A 37 -11.72 -9.70 14.63
C LYS A 37 -11.85 -9.99 13.12
N ALA A 38 -11.15 -9.22 12.29
CA ALA A 38 -11.16 -9.46 10.85
C ALA A 38 -10.36 -10.72 10.53
N ASN A 39 -11.00 -11.71 9.92
CA ASN A 39 -10.32 -12.86 9.31
C ASN A 39 -9.83 -12.42 7.94
N GLU A 40 -8.74 -11.66 7.92
CA GLU A 40 -8.17 -11.13 6.68
C GLU A 40 -7.37 -12.23 5.97
N PHE A 41 -7.88 -12.68 4.83
CA PHE A 41 -7.10 -13.48 3.88
C PHE A 41 -6.29 -12.56 2.98
N ALA A 42 -5.03 -12.92 2.72
CA ALA A 42 -4.15 -12.12 1.86
C ALA A 42 -4.64 -12.10 0.40
N ALA A 43 -4.99 -13.27 -0.13
CA ALA A 43 -5.56 -13.47 -1.46
C ALA A 43 -6.19 -14.86 -1.58
N GLY A 44 -7.11 -15.01 -2.52
CA GLY A 44 -7.57 -16.29 -3.06
C GLY A 44 -7.01 -16.49 -4.47
N TYR A 45 -6.69 -17.74 -4.80
CA TYR A 45 -6.11 -18.11 -6.10
C TYR A 45 -6.96 -19.21 -6.75
N ASP A 46 -7.35 -18.98 -8.00
CA ASP A 46 -7.96 -19.99 -8.87
C ASP A 46 -6.97 -20.36 -9.95
N PHE A 47 -6.64 -21.64 -10.05
CA PHE A 47 -5.85 -22.17 -11.17
C PHE A 47 -6.86 -22.73 -12.17
N LEU A 48 -7.17 -21.94 -13.20
CA LEU A 48 -8.19 -22.22 -14.20
C LEU A 48 -7.75 -23.37 -15.14
N SER A 49 -7.59 -23.13 -16.44
CA SER A 49 -7.02 -24.12 -17.35
C SER A 49 -5.48 -24.10 -17.36
N THR A 50 -4.85 -24.00 -16.17
CA THR A 50 -3.39 -24.04 -16.05
C THR A 50 -2.87 -25.43 -16.42
N ASN A 51 -1.86 -25.49 -17.28
CA ASN A 51 -1.20 -26.74 -17.70
C ASN A 51 0.33 -26.57 -17.60
N THR A 52 1.15 -27.34 -18.32
CA THR A 52 2.62 -27.21 -18.27
C THR A 52 3.16 -26.04 -19.09
N ASP A 53 2.36 -25.55 -20.04
CA ASP A 53 2.80 -24.62 -21.08
C ASP A 53 2.16 -23.23 -20.93
N SER A 54 1.07 -23.14 -20.16
CA SER A 54 0.27 -21.94 -19.95
C SER A 54 -0.21 -21.85 -18.50
N LEU A 55 -0.01 -20.66 -17.92
CA LEU A 55 -0.46 -20.31 -16.59
C LEU A 55 -1.70 -19.42 -16.73
N ASP A 56 -2.87 -19.97 -16.38
CA ASP A 56 -4.14 -19.25 -16.37
C ASP A 56 -4.71 -19.20 -14.95
N ILE A 57 -4.73 -18.00 -14.39
CA ILE A 57 -4.99 -17.77 -12.97
C ILE A 57 -5.96 -16.62 -12.73
N SER A 58 -6.87 -16.81 -11.78
CA SER A 58 -7.68 -15.74 -11.20
C SER A 58 -7.16 -15.41 -9.80
N ILE A 59 -6.94 -14.13 -9.52
CA ILE A 59 -6.50 -13.67 -8.21
C ILE A 59 -7.60 -12.79 -7.61
N TRP A 60 -8.12 -13.22 -6.47
CA TRP A 60 -9.08 -12.45 -5.68
C TRP A 60 -8.39 -11.89 -4.45
N PHE A 61 -8.61 -10.62 -4.17
CA PHE A 61 -7.99 -9.95 -3.04
C PHE A 61 -8.92 -8.88 -2.47
N ASN A 62 -8.70 -8.53 -1.22
CA ASN A 62 -9.45 -7.49 -0.55
C ASN A 62 -8.91 -6.10 -0.95
N SER A 63 -9.77 -5.28 -1.55
CA SER A 63 -9.45 -3.93 -2.01
C SER A 63 -9.81 -2.82 -1.01
N THR A 64 -10.13 -3.16 0.25
CA THR A 64 -10.51 -2.19 1.30
C THR A 64 -9.56 -1.02 1.41
N TYR A 65 -8.25 -1.28 1.26
CA TYR A 65 -7.22 -0.24 1.37
C TYR A 65 -7.01 0.54 0.08
N ASN A 66 -7.73 0.26 -1.00
CA ASN A 66 -7.69 1.07 -2.22
C ASN A 66 -8.48 2.38 -2.01
N ASN A 67 -7.93 3.29 -1.22
CA ASN A 67 -8.58 4.56 -0.98
C ASN A 67 -8.28 5.51 -2.14
N ASN A 68 -9.23 5.64 -3.07
CA ASN A 68 -9.11 6.49 -4.25
C ASN A 68 -9.54 7.94 -3.99
N THR A 69 -9.69 8.35 -2.72
CA THR A 69 -9.96 9.75 -2.35
C THR A 69 -8.67 10.55 -2.51
N GLY A 70 -8.36 10.91 -3.75
CA GLY A 70 -7.19 11.70 -4.09
C GLY A 70 -7.13 12.98 -3.27
N VAL A 71 -6.01 13.18 -2.55
CA VAL A 71 -5.09 14.33 -2.62
C VAL A 71 -3.76 13.93 -1.97
N PHE A 72 -3.73 13.03 -0.96
CA PHE A 72 -2.51 12.81 -0.17
C PHE A 72 -2.05 11.36 0.07
N GLU A 73 -2.90 10.33 -0.04
CA GLU A 73 -2.42 8.92 0.09
C GLU A 73 -3.10 8.02 -0.93
N MET A 74 -2.36 7.64 -1.99
CA MET A 74 -2.72 6.50 -2.80
C MET A 74 -2.22 5.25 -2.08
N ALA A 75 -3.10 4.60 -1.33
CA ALA A 75 -2.80 3.29 -0.78
C ALA A 75 -2.78 2.28 -1.94
N LEU A 76 -1.58 2.02 -2.45
CA LEU A 76 -1.36 1.10 -3.56
C LEU A 76 -1.56 -0.34 -3.10
N LEU A 77 -2.49 -1.04 -3.77
CA LEU A 77 -2.66 -2.47 -3.62
C LEU A 77 -1.47 -3.18 -4.25
N ARG A 78 -0.73 -3.97 -3.45
CA ARG A 78 0.49 -4.67 -3.87
C ARG A 78 0.20 -5.96 -4.63
N VAL A 79 -0.70 -5.88 -5.62
CA VAL A 79 -1.09 -6.99 -6.49
C VAL A 79 0.12 -7.70 -7.14
N PRO A 80 1.19 -7.00 -7.56
CA PRO A 80 2.38 -7.66 -8.11
C PRO A 80 3.01 -8.72 -7.20
N ARG A 81 2.92 -8.56 -5.87
CA ARG A 81 3.45 -9.57 -4.93
C ARG A 81 2.64 -10.86 -4.97
N LEU A 82 1.32 -10.74 -5.15
CA LEU A 82 0.42 -11.88 -5.26
C LEU A 82 0.69 -12.65 -6.55
N VAL A 83 0.94 -11.92 -7.64
CA VAL A 83 1.32 -12.50 -8.93
C VAL A 83 2.68 -13.18 -8.83
N ASN A 84 3.67 -12.52 -8.23
CA ASN A 84 5.00 -13.09 -8.04
C ASN A 84 4.97 -14.42 -7.27
N MET A 85 4.17 -14.49 -6.20
CA MET A 85 4.02 -15.70 -5.39
C MET A 85 3.47 -16.88 -6.20
N VAL A 86 2.45 -16.66 -7.04
CA VAL A 86 1.89 -17.73 -7.88
C VAL A 86 2.83 -18.12 -9.00
N SER A 87 3.46 -17.15 -9.66
CA SER A 87 4.41 -17.42 -10.73
C SER A 87 5.62 -18.22 -10.24
N ASP A 88 6.15 -17.87 -9.06
CA ASP A 88 7.23 -18.63 -8.42
C ASP A 88 6.79 -20.06 -8.07
N ALA A 89 5.60 -20.23 -7.50
CA ALA A 89 5.04 -21.55 -7.19
C ALA A 89 4.85 -22.41 -8.45
N TYR A 90 4.38 -21.82 -9.55
CA TYR A 90 4.20 -22.50 -10.82
C TYR A 90 5.54 -22.94 -11.45
N ILE A 91 6.55 -22.08 -11.44
CA ILE A 91 7.88 -22.44 -11.95
C ILE A 91 8.53 -23.53 -11.09
N LYS A 92 8.37 -23.45 -9.76
CA LYS A 92 8.81 -24.50 -8.83
C LYS A 92 8.08 -25.82 -9.08
N PHE A 93 6.79 -25.78 -9.41
CA PHE A 93 6.02 -26.97 -9.78
C PHE A 93 6.57 -27.62 -11.07
N LEU A 94 6.95 -26.83 -12.08
CA LEU A 94 7.43 -27.36 -13.36
C LEU A 94 8.89 -27.83 -13.33
N ARG A 95 9.78 -27.08 -12.66
CA ARG A 95 11.24 -27.28 -12.73
C ARG A 95 11.84 -27.80 -11.42
N GLY A 96 11.04 -27.95 -10.38
CA GLY A 96 11.48 -28.33 -9.05
C GLY A 96 11.97 -27.15 -8.21
N SER A 97 12.35 -27.41 -6.97
CA SER A 97 12.72 -26.39 -5.96
C SER A 97 13.98 -25.59 -6.29
N GLY A 98 14.74 -25.98 -7.33
CA GLY A 98 15.94 -25.27 -7.78
C GLY A 98 15.66 -24.12 -8.75
N ALA A 99 14.43 -23.97 -9.22
CA ALA A 99 14.01 -22.87 -10.07
C ALA A 99 13.18 -21.87 -9.24
N GLU A 100 13.54 -20.59 -9.32
CA GLU A 100 12.79 -19.52 -8.69
C GLU A 100 12.49 -18.45 -9.74
N MET A 101 11.34 -17.79 -9.59
CA MET A 101 10.96 -16.68 -10.44
C MET A 101 10.72 -15.44 -9.57
N LEU A 102 11.44 -14.37 -9.91
CA LEU A 102 11.27 -13.06 -9.28
C LEU A 102 10.78 -12.05 -10.31
N LEU A 103 9.59 -11.51 -10.06
CA LEU A 103 9.02 -10.41 -10.83
C LEU A 103 9.66 -9.09 -10.36
N GLU A 104 10.79 -8.76 -10.97
CA GLU A 104 11.50 -7.50 -10.73
C GLU A 104 10.90 -6.35 -11.56
N TYR A 105 11.22 -5.11 -11.17
CA TYR A 105 10.86 -3.88 -11.89
C TYR A 105 9.37 -3.60 -12.09
N VAL A 106 8.48 -4.32 -11.39
CA VAL A 106 7.10 -3.88 -11.27
C VAL A 106 7.10 -2.60 -10.43
N LYS A 107 6.26 -1.63 -10.79
CA LYS A 107 6.19 -0.27 -10.23
C LYS A 107 6.06 -0.19 -8.68
N ASP A 108 5.91 -1.32 -7.99
CA ASP A 108 5.93 -1.45 -6.54
C ASP A 108 7.34 -1.77 -6.01
N MET A 109 8.19 -0.74 -5.89
CA MET A 109 9.36 -0.82 -5.01
C MET A 109 8.90 -1.20 -3.59
N PRO A 110 9.55 -2.13 -2.87
CA PRO A 110 9.14 -2.53 -1.53
C PRO A 110 9.30 -1.37 -0.54
N LYS A 111 8.28 -0.52 -0.42
CA LYS A 111 8.19 0.48 0.64
C LYS A 111 7.46 -0.15 1.82
N VAL A 112 7.81 0.16 3.06
CA VAL A 112 6.94 -0.17 4.22
C VAL A 112 5.65 0.63 4.12
N GLY A 113 4.56 0.16 4.74
CA GLY A 113 3.34 0.98 4.84
C GLY A 113 3.71 2.32 5.46
N SER A 114 3.51 3.42 4.72
CA SER A 114 3.85 4.76 5.17
C SER A 114 2.58 5.55 5.37
N GLU A 115 2.34 5.98 6.60
CA GLU A 115 1.38 7.03 6.90
C GLU A 115 2.01 8.37 6.50
N LEU A 116 1.26 9.18 5.76
CA LEU A 116 1.59 10.53 5.39
C LEU A 116 1.52 11.40 6.64
N LYS A 117 2.68 11.63 7.24
CA LYS A 117 2.85 12.60 8.32
C LYS A 117 3.09 13.97 7.70
N LEU A 118 2.03 14.78 7.61
CA LEU A 118 2.18 16.20 7.28
C LEU A 118 2.75 16.92 8.50
N ASP A 119 4.02 17.29 8.42
CA ASP A 119 4.60 18.23 9.37
C ASP A 119 4.23 19.66 8.97
N LEU A 120 3.08 20.12 9.45
CA LEU A 120 2.61 21.49 9.24
C LEU A 120 3.60 22.53 9.78
N SER A 121 4.43 22.19 10.76
CA SER A 121 5.49 23.07 11.27
C SER A 121 6.57 23.31 10.21
N SER A 122 6.96 22.27 9.47
CA SER A 122 7.90 22.38 8.35
C SER A 122 7.28 23.13 7.16
N LEU A 123 5.99 22.92 6.90
CA LEU A 123 5.28 23.51 5.76
C LEU A 123 4.99 25.01 5.92
N LEU A 124 4.56 25.44 7.11
CA LEU A 124 4.26 26.85 7.40
C LEU A 124 5.45 27.63 7.96
N GLY A 125 6.51 26.95 8.42
CA GLY A 125 7.68 27.60 9.03
C GLY A 125 8.35 28.62 8.11
N ALA A 126 8.48 28.31 6.82
CA ALA A 126 9.02 29.25 5.83
C ALA A 126 8.11 30.47 5.65
N LEU A 127 6.79 30.27 5.57
CA LEU A 127 5.81 31.36 5.45
C LEU A 127 5.84 32.29 6.66
N PHE A 128 5.84 31.74 7.89
CA PHE A 128 5.93 32.53 9.11
C PHE A 128 7.27 33.29 9.20
N PHE A 129 8.38 32.67 8.80
CA PHE A 129 9.68 33.35 8.76
C PHE A 129 9.66 34.54 7.81
N THR A 130 9.18 34.37 6.58
CA THR A 130 9.09 35.46 5.60
C THR A 130 8.19 36.58 6.12
N TRP A 131 7.04 36.22 6.71
CA TRP A 131 6.08 37.19 7.22
C TRP A 131 6.63 38.01 8.41
N ILE A 132 7.39 37.39 9.31
CA ILE A 132 8.05 38.08 10.43
C ILE A 132 9.13 39.05 9.93
N ILE A 133 9.93 38.66 8.94
CA ILE A 133 10.96 39.55 8.36
C ILE A 133 10.32 40.74 7.64
N GLU A 134 9.21 40.52 6.96
CA GLU A 134 8.48 41.59 6.25
C GLU A 134 7.86 42.61 7.23
N LEU A 135 7.41 42.17 8.40
CA LEU A 135 6.95 43.06 9.48
C LEU A 135 8.06 43.93 10.09
N LEU A 136 9.32 43.50 10.02
CA LEU A 136 10.48 44.28 10.50
C LEU A 136 10.91 45.37 9.51
N PHE A 137 10.57 45.22 8.23
CA PHE A 137 10.98 46.12 7.16
C PHE A 137 10.54 47.58 7.38
N PRO A 138 9.28 47.87 7.78
CA PRO A 138 8.83 49.23 8.07
C PRO A 138 9.61 49.90 9.21
N VAL A 139 9.94 49.15 10.26
CA VAL A 139 10.68 49.68 11.42
C VAL A 139 12.09 50.09 11.00
N ILE A 140 12.79 49.22 10.25
CA ILE A 140 14.13 49.49 9.73
C ILE A 140 14.11 50.70 8.78
N LEU A 141 13.11 50.78 7.88
CA LEU A 141 12.94 51.91 6.97
C LEU A 141 12.68 53.23 7.71
N THR A 142 11.82 53.22 8.74
CA THR A 142 11.61 54.43 9.55
C THR A 142 12.88 54.85 10.26
N TYR A 143 13.64 53.92 10.83
CA TYR A 143 14.92 54.23 11.46
C TYR A 143 15.92 54.83 10.47
N LEU A 144 16.05 54.27 9.27
CA LEU A 144 16.95 54.79 8.24
C LEU A 144 16.59 56.21 7.78
N VAL A 145 15.28 56.52 7.66
CA VAL A 145 14.83 57.87 7.29
C VAL A 145 15.13 58.86 8.42
N TYR A 146 14.82 58.49 9.67
CA TYR A 146 15.07 59.36 10.82
C TYR A 146 16.55 59.58 11.11
N GLU A 147 17.42 58.61 10.84
CA GLU A 147 18.87 58.74 11.07
C GLU A 147 19.56 59.59 9.98
N LYS A 148 18.92 59.77 8.82
CA LYS A 148 19.44 60.59 7.70
C LYS A 148 19.00 62.05 7.76
N GLN A 149 18.14 62.43 8.69
CA GLN A 149 17.59 63.78 8.85
C GLN A 149 18.22 64.48 10.04
#